data_AF-A0A345NXV9-F1
#
_entry.id   AF-A0A345NXV9-F1
#
_cell.length_a   1.000
_cell.length_b   1.000
_cell.length_c   1.000
_cell.angle_alpha   90.00
_cell.angle_beta   90.00
_cell.angle_gamma   90.00
#
_symmetry.space_group_name_H-M   'P 1'
#
loop_
_entity.id
_entity.type
_entity.pdbx_description
1 polymer ?
#
loop_
_entity_poly.entity_id
_entity_poly.type
_entity_poly.pdbx_seq_one_letter_code
_entity_poly.pdbx_strand_id
1 'polypeptide(L)'
;MSRKEYLQHIISLHERLILTSEEYEGVAEEFIRKQELNIPAMKEQWLEKVEEFKQILTDMMALEIPNAFEIEGKELQLVYERFVHCVEEKTHIFSVEAMENGELDTIQEQEEQAAERMEELIQSMFDK
;
A
#
# COMPACT_ATOMS: atom_id res chain seq x y z
N MET A 1 -4.71 13.89 20.20
CA MET A 1 -4.63 14.62 18.90
C MET A 1 -5.99 15.24 18.52
N SER A 2 -6.04 16.37 17.81
CA SER A 2 -7.30 16.95 17.30
C SER A 2 -7.77 16.33 15.97
N ARG A 3 -9.05 16.51 15.61
CA ARG A 3 -9.60 16.04 14.31
C ARG A 3 -8.80 16.57 13.12
N LYS A 4 -8.47 17.87 13.14
CA LYS A 4 -7.73 18.52 12.06
C LYS A 4 -6.32 17.97 11.92
N GLU A 5 -5.61 17.83 13.04
CA GLU A 5 -4.25 17.27 13.05
C GLU A 5 -4.25 15.82 12.53
N TYR A 6 -5.22 15.00 12.98
CA TYR A 6 -5.36 13.63 12.50
C TYR A 6 -5.57 13.57 10.98
N LEU A 7 -6.51 14.35 10.43
CA LEU A 7 -6.75 14.39 8.99
C LEU A 7 -5.53 14.86 8.18
N GLN A 8 -4.75 15.80 8.72
CA GLN A 8 -3.49 16.23 8.08
C GLN A 8 -2.44 15.13 8.06
N HIS A 9 -2.33 14.35 9.14
CA HIS A 9 -1.45 13.18 9.18
C HIS A 9 -1.89 12.09 8.20
N ILE A 10 -3.20 11.83 8.11
CA ILE A 10 -3.75 10.86 7.15
C ILE A 10 -3.47 11.29 5.71
N ILE A 11 -3.68 12.57 5.35
CA ILE A 11 -3.31 13.08 4.02
C ILE A 11 -1.83 12.83 3.73
N SER A 12 -0.94 13.23 4.65
CA SER A 12 0.50 13.09 4.44
C SER A 12 0.94 11.63 4.31
N LEU A 13 0.34 10.71 5.07
CA LEU A 13 0.63 9.28 4.95
C LEU A 13 0.10 8.72 3.63
N HIS A 14 -1.09 9.12 3.22
CA HIS A 14 -1.70 8.63 1.99
C HIS A 14 -0.97 9.15 0.74
N GLU A 15 -0.52 10.39 0.74
CA GLU A 15 0.36 10.93 -0.30
C GLU A 15 1.67 10.15 -0.41
N ARG A 16 2.28 9.81 0.74
CA ARG A 16 3.47 8.93 0.76
C ARG A 16 3.16 7.54 0.19
N LEU A 17 2.01 6.97 0.54
CA LEU A 17 1.57 5.67 0.02
C LEU A 17 1.46 5.70 -1.51
N ILE A 18 0.81 6.72 -2.07
CA ILE A 18 0.66 6.91 -3.52
C ILE A 18 2.02 7.00 -4.19
N LEU A 19 2.92 7.84 -3.68
CA LEU A 19 4.26 8.00 -4.25
C LEU A 19 5.06 6.70 -4.20
N THR A 20 5.02 5.97 -3.08
CA THR A 20 5.70 4.68 -2.96
C THR A 20 5.09 3.63 -3.91
N SER A 21 3.76 3.65 -4.14
CA SER A 21 3.12 2.81 -5.16
C SER A 21 3.56 3.13 -6.58
N GLU A 22 3.62 4.40 -6.95
CA GLU A 22 4.14 4.84 -8.26
C GLU A 22 5.59 4.39 -8.47
N GLU A 23 6.44 4.53 -7.43
CA GLU A 23 7.83 4.09 -7.48
C GLU A 23 7.95 2.56 -7.56
N TYR A 24 7.10 1.82 -6.83
CA TYR A 24 7.04 0.36 -6.88
C TYR A 24 6.64 -0.13 -8.28
N GLU A 25 5.64 0.46 -8.92
CA GLU A 25 5.26 0.16 -10.30
C GLU A 25 6.39 0.52 -11.29
N GLY A 26 7.05 1.65 -11.07
CA GLY A 26 8.16 2.15 -11.89
C GLY A 26 9.35 1.18 -11.98
N VAL A 27 9.57 0.33 -10.97
CA VAL A 27 10.61 -0.71 -11.02
C VAL A 27 10.40 -1.63 -12.22
N ALA A 28 9.19 -2.16 -12.44
CA ALA A 28 8.94 -3.04 -13.59
C ALA A 28 9.13 -2.30 -14.92
N GLU A 29 8.69 -1.05 -15.02
CA GLU A 29 8.86 -0.25 -16.22
C GLU A 29 10.34 -0.04 -16.57
N GLU A 30 11.21 0.17 -15.58
CA GLU A 30 12.63 0.37 -15.80
C GLU A 30 13.30 -0.88 -16.39
N PHE A 31 13.00 -2.07 -15.85
CA PHE A 31 13.55 -3.33 -16.35
C PHE A 31 13.03 -3.66 -17.76
N ILE A 32 11.75 -3.38 -18.04
CA ILE A 32 11.17 -3.53 -19.39
C ILE A 32 11.87 -2.59 -20.39
N ARG A 33 12.08 -1.32 -20.03
CA ARG A 33 12.76 -0.33 -20.89
C ARG A 33 14.20 -0.72 -21.20
N LYS A 34 14.90 -1.34 -20.24
CA LYS A 34 16.27 -1.83 -20.41
C LYS A 34 16.37 -3.15 -21.19
N GLN A 35 15.24 -3.81 -21.49
CA GLN A 35 15.18 -5.17 -22.05
C GLN A 35 15.94 -6.21 -21.22
N GLU A 36 16.11 -5.94 -19.92
CA GLU A 36 16.78 -6.82 -18.98
C GLU A 36 15.72 -7.42 -18.07
N LEU A 37 15.08 -8.53 -18.47
CA LEU A 37 14.13 -9.27 -17.64
C LEU A 37 14.87 -10.09 -16.57
N ASN A 38 15.63 -9.42 -15.71
CA ASN A 38 16.29 -10.01 -14.55
C ASN A 38 15.34 -9.98 -13.35
N ILE A 39 14.43 -10.95 -13.28
CA ILE A 39 13.42 -11.06 -12.22
C ILE A 39 14.04 -11.01 -10.81
N PRO A 40 15.15 -11.72 -10.51
CA PRO A 40 15.82 -11.61 -9.21
C PRO A 40 16.21 -10.17 -8.83
N ALA A 41 16.82 -9.42 -9.75
CA ALA A 41 17.24 -8.03 -9.47
C ALA A 41 16.04 -7.08 -9.36
N MET A 42 14.98 -7.30 -10.15
CA MET A 42 13.74 -6.54 -10.06
C MET A 42 13.07 -6.75 -8.70
N LYS A 43 13.04 -8.00 -8.23
CA LYS A 43 12.50 -8.36 -6.92
C LYS A 43 13.29 -7.75 -5.76
N GLU A 44 14.61 -7.66 -5.89
CA GLU A 44 15.45 -6.97 -4.89
C GLU A 44 15.04 -5.51 -4.72
N GLN A 45 14.83 -4.78 -5.83
CA GLN A 45 14.36 -3.39 -5.79
C GLN A 45 12.92 -3.25 -5.26
N TRP A 46 12.03 -4.17 -5.63
CA TRP A 46 10.68 -4.19 -5.06
C TRP A 46 10.68 -4.43 -3.57
N LEU A 47 11.55 -5.31 -3.06
CA LEU A 47 11.65 -5.56 -1.62
C LEU A 47 12.12 -4.30 -0.85
N GLU A 48 12.98 -3.47 -1.45
CA GLU A 48 13.32 -2.16 -0.85
C GLU A 48 12.07 -1.27 -0.71
N LYS A 49 11.20 -1.26 -1.73
CA LYS A 49 9.93 -0.52 -1.70
C LYS A 49 8.91 -1.12 -0.72
N VAL A 50 8.88 -2.44 -0.57
CA VAL A 50 8.08 -3.12 0.47
C VAL A 50 8.45 -2.62 1.88
N GLU A 51 9.73 -2.36 2.15
CA GLU A 51 10.14 -1.79 3.44
C GLU A 51 9.62 -0.35 3.65
N GLU A 52 9.51 0.45 2.59
CA GLU A 52 8.88 1.77 2.66
C GLU A 52 7.38 1.66 2.99
N PHE A 53 6.66 0.73 2.35
CA PHE A 53 5.26 0.43 2.67
C PHE A 53 5.08 0.00 4.14
N LYS A 54 5.96 -0.86 4.66
CA LYS A 54 5.95 -1.27 6.07
C LYS A 54 6.21 -0.10 7.02
N GLN A 55 7.06 0.84 6.62
CA GLN A 55 7.26 2.06 7.42
C GLN A 55 6.00 2.94 7.43
N ILE A 56 5.31 3.08 6.30
CA ILE A 56 4.03 3.82 6.24
C ILE A 56 2.98 3.15 7.14
N LEU A 57 2.88 1.82 7.10
CA LEU A 57 2.00 1.06 7.99
C LEU A 57 2.34 1.30 9.46
N THR A 58 3.63 1.27 9.80
CA THR A 58 4.09 1.55 11.17
C THR A 58 3.68 2.95 11.62
N ASP A 59 3.87 3.95 10.76
CA ASP A 59 3.49 5.33 11.05
C ASP A 59 1.96 5.46 11.22
N MET A 60 1.17 4.78 10.38
CA MET A 60 -0.30 4.74 10.47
C MET A 60 -0.79 4.09 11.78
N MET A 61 -0.15 3.00 12.20
CA MET A 61 -0.46 2.30 13.46
C MET A 61 -0.09 3.11 14.69
N ALA A 62 0.89 4.01 14.57
CA ALA A 62 1.30 4.91 15.64
C ALA A 62 0.37 6.12 15.83
N LEU A 63 -0.56 6.39 14.90
CA LEU A 63 -1.48 7.53 15.03
C LEU A 63 -2.51 7.32 16.14
N GLU A 64 -2.63 8.33 17.02
CA GLU A 64 -3.66 8.38 18.05
C GLU A 64 -5.02 8.77 17.43
N ILE A 65 -5.93 7.81 17.23
CA ILE A 65 -7.22 8.07 16.61
C ILE A 65 -8.12 8.93 17.53
N PRO A 66 -8.58 10.13 17.09
CA PRO A 66 -9.54 10.91 17.87
C PRO A 66 -10.89 10.19 17.99
N ASN A 67 -11.57 10.30 19.13
CA ASN A 67 -12.88 9.64 19.37
C ASN A 67 -13.93 9.88 18.27
N ALA A 68 -13.89 11.03 17.60
CA ALA A 68 -14.82 11.36 16.51
C ALA A 68 -14.65 10.46 15.26
N PHE A 69 -13.49 9.81 15.12
CA PHE A 69 -13.11 8.93 14.01
C PHE A 69 -12.74 7.54 14.51
N GLU A 70 -13.16 7.13 15.71
CA GLU A 70 -12.70 5.87 16.29
C GLU A 70 -13.01 4.66 15.40
N ILE A 71 -14.18 4.63 14.77
CA ILE A 71 -14.61 3.54 13.89
C ILE A 71 -13.81 3.59 12.59
N GLU A 72 -13.89 4.72 11.87
CA GLU A 72 -13.24 4.86 10.56
C GLU A 72 -11.71 4.76 10.66
N GLY A 73 -11.10 5.31 11.71
CA GLY A 73 -9.65 5.26 11.92
C GLY A 73 -9.14 3.85 12.24
N LYS A 74 -9.88 3.07 13.05
CA LYS A 74 -9.52 1.68 13.32
C LYS A 74 -9.69 0.82 12.07
N GLU A 75 -10.75 1.06 11.30
CA GLU A 75 -10.95 0.36 10.04
C GLU A 75 -9.85 0.73 9.04
N LEU A 76 -9.47 2.00 8.95
CA LEU A 76 -8.40 2.46 8.07
C LEU A 76 -7.07 1.78 8.40
N GLN A 77 -6.73 1.65 9.69
CA GLN A 77 -5.55 0.89 10.12
C GLN A 77 -5.56 -0.55 9.58
N LEU A 78 -6.66 -1.28 9.72
CA LEU A 78 -6.78 -2.66 9.22
C LEU A 78 -6.66 -2.74 7.69
N VAL A 79 -7.20 -1.76 6.97
CA VAL A 79 -7.13 -1.71 5.51
C VAL A 79 -5.69 -1.43 5.04
N TYR A 80 -4.97 -0.52 5.71
CA TYR A 80 -3.53 -0.30 5.46
C TYR A 80 -2.72 -1.58 5.69
N GLU A 81 -2.98 -2.29 6.78
CA GLU A 81 -2.30 -3.57 7.07
C GLU A 81 -2.53 -4.58 5.95
N ARG A 82 -3.79 -4.73 5.51
CA ARG A 82 -4.14 -5.65 4.43
C ARG A 82 -3.46 -5.28 3.11
N PHE A 83 -3.47 -4.01 2.73
CA PHE A 83 -2.83 -3.55 1.51
C PHE A 83 -1.32 -3.85 1.51
N VAL A 84 -0.61 -3.47 2.57
CA VAL A 84 0.84 -3.71 2.68
C VAL A 84 1.15 -5.20 2.68
N HIS A 85 0.30 -6.02 3.31
CA HIS A 85 0.43 -7.47 3.26
C HIS A 85 0.29 -8.02 1.83
N CYS A 86 -0.71 -7.56 1.08
CA CYS A 86 -0.88 -7.94 -0.32
C CYS A 86 0.34 -7.58 -1.16
N VAL A 87 0.87 -6.35 -1.02
CA VAL A 87 2.08 -5.92 -1.74
C VAL A 87 3.28 -6.80 -1.40
N GLU A 88 3.52 -7.08 -0.12
CA GLU A 88 4.61 -7.94 0.34
C GLU A 88 4.46 -9.37 -0.19
N GLU A 89 3.27 -9.97 -0.08
CA GLU A 89 2.99 -11.33 -0.54
C GLU A 89 3.20 -11.43 -2.06
N LYS A 90 2.60 -10.50 -2.82
CA LYS A 90 2.72 -10.43 -4.28
C LYS A 90 4.19 -10.31 -4.70
N THR A 91 4.95 -9.45 -4.03
CA THR A 91 6.41 -9.32 -4.26
C THR A 91 7.14 -10.64 -4.00
N HIS A 92 6.81 -11.32 -2.89
CA HIS A 92 7.48 -12.56 -2.50
C HIS A 92 7.18 -13.74 -3.39
N ILE A 93 5.97 -13.86 -3.93
CA ILE A 93 5.62 -14.99 -4.82
C ILE A 93 5.84 -14.68 -6.29
N PHE A 94 6.12 -13.41 -6.64
CA PHE A 94 6.37 -13.00 -8.02
C PHE A 94 7.41 -13.87 -8.71
N SER A 95 6.98 -14.49 -9.81
CA SER A 95 7.72 -15.36 -10.71
C SER A 95 6.98 -15.42 -12.05
N VAL A 96 7.63 -15.93 -13.10
CA VAL A 96 6.95 -16.13 -14.40
C VAL A 96 5.81 -17.14 -14.23
N GLU A 97 6.05 -18.20 -13.48
CA GLU A 97 5.09 -19.26 -13.21
C GLU A 97 3.85 -18.72 -12.48
N ALA A 98 4.05 -17.86 -11.46
CA ALA A 98 2.95 -17.22 -10.71
C ALA A 98 2.10 -16.26 -11.57
N MET A 99 2.69 -15.69 -12.63
CA MET A 99 1.93 -14.90 -13.61
C MET A 99 1.12 -15.78 -14.56
N GLU A 100 1.68 -16.91 -14.98
CA GLU A 100 1.03 -17.82 -15.93
C GLU A 100 -0.13 -18.63 -15.32
N ASN A 101 -0.07 -18.90 -14.02
CA ASN A 101 -1.07 -19.71 -13.31
C ASN A 101 -2.17 -18.88 -12.61
N GLY A 102 -2.09 -17.55 -12.64
CA GLY A 102 -3.06 -16.63 -12.02
C GLY A 102 -2.99 -16.57 -10.49
N GLU A 103 -1.92 -17.06 -9.86
CA GLU A 103 -1.74 -17.00 -8.40
C GLU A 103 -1.71 -15.54 -7.88
N LEU A 104 -1.24 -14.60 -8.72
CA LEU A 104 -1.19 -13.19 -8.39
C LEU A 104 -2.57 -12.51 -8.46
N ASP A 105 -3.51 -13.03 -9.24
CA ASP A 105 -4.78 -12.34 -9.54
C ASP A 105 -5.62 -12.12 -8.29
N THR A 106 -5.69 -13.13 -7.42
CA THR A 106 -6.47 -13.03 -6.17
C THR A 106 -5.85 -12.02 -5.21
N ILE A 107 -4.52 -11.92 -5.14
CA ILE A 107 -3.83 -10.98 -4.26
C ILE A 107 -3.98 -9.55 -4.81
N GLN A 108 -3.87 -9.38 -6.13
CA GLN A 108 -4.09 -8.13 -6.83
C GLN A 108 -5.51 -7.59 -6.58
N GLU A 109 -6.53 -8.44 -6.71
CA GLU A 109 -7.91 -8.03 -6.44
C GLU A 109 -8.10 -7.54 -4.98
N GLN A 110 -7.45 -8.20 -4.02
CA GLN A 110 -7.52 -7.79 -2.62
C GLN A 110 -6.76 -6.48 -2.34
N GLU A 111 -5.64 -6.27 -3.02
CA GLU A 111 -4.86 -5.03 -2.96
C GLU A 111 -5.70 -3.85 -3.49
N GLU A 112 -6.35 -4.03 -4.64
CA GLU A 112 -7.23 -3.03 -5.25
C GLU A 112 -8.42 -2.70 -4.34
N GLN A 113 -9.11 -3.73 -3.84
CA GLN A 113 -10.21 -3.54 -2.88
C GLN A 113 -9.76 -2.83 -1.60
N ALA A 114 -8.55 -3.11 -1.12
CA ALA A 114 -8.00 -2.42 0.04
C ALA A 114 -7.73 -0.94 -0.28
N ALA A 115 -7.11 -0.64 -1.43
CA ALA A 115 -6.86 0.73 -1.86
C ALA A 115 -8.16 1.55 -1.99
N GLU A 116 -9.17 1.01 -2.68
CA GLU A 116 -10.49 1.64 -2.81
C GLU A 116 -11.12 1.90 -1.44
N ARG A 117 -11.05 0.91 -0.53
CA ARG A 117 -11.61 1.06 0.82
C ARG A 117 -10.89 2.13 1.63
N MET A 118 -9.58 2.33 1.45
CA MET A 118 -8.86 3.43 2.10
C MET A 118 -9.43 4.77 1.66
N GLU A 119 -9.60 4.98 0.35
CA GLU A 119 -10.12 6.22 -0.20
C GLU A 119 -11.52 6.54 0.34
N GLU A 120 -12.42 5.54 0.37
CA GLU A 120 -13.76 5.69 0.93
C GLU A 120 -13.74 6.11 2.40
N LEU A 121 -12.89 5.46 3.21
CA LEU A 121 -12.76 5.76 4.63
C LEU A 121 -12.19 7.16 4.86
N ILE A 122 -11.16 7.54 4.10
CA ILE A 122 -10.55 8.87 4.15
C ILE A 122 -11.60 9.93 3.80
N GLN A 123 -12.31 9.76 2.68
CA GLN A 123 -13.37 10.67 2.24
C GLN A 123 -14.49 10.80 3.29
N SER A 124 -14.95 9.68 3.84
CA SER A 124 -15.97 9.66 4.91
C SER A 124 -15.54 10.47 6.14
N MET A 125 -14.26 10.43 6.52
CA MET A 125 -13.74 11.23 7.62
C MET A 125 -13.65 12.73 7.29
N PHE A 126 -13.46 13.11 6.03
CA PHE A 126 -13.48 14.51 5.57
C PHE A 126 -14.88 15.11 5.52
N ASP A 127 -15.90 14.29 5.24
CA ASP A 127 -17.29 14.74 5.12
C ASP A 127 -17.99 14.99 6.48
N LYS A 128 -17.33 14.66 7.61
CA LYS A 128 -17.83 14.82 8.99
C LYS A 128 -17.35 16.10 9.68
#